data_AF-A0A544T2Q1-F1
#
_entry.id   AF-A0A544T2Q1-F1
#
_cell.length_a   1.000
_cell.length_b   1.000
_cell.length_c   1.000
_cell.angle_alpha   90.00
_cell.angle_beta   90.00
_cell.angle_gamma   90.00
#
_symmetry.space_group_name_H-M   'P 1'
#
loop_
_entity.id
_entity.type
_entity.pdbx_description
1 polymer ?
#
loop_
_entity_poly.entity_id
_entity_poly.type
_entity_poly.pdbx_seq_one_letter_code
_entity_poly.pdbx_strand_id
1 'polypeptide(L)'
;MKKNYVKVTATTALLSAALFGGPLIGSAHWEEKGQANDWKQSYQKMEKQPWNKKIQKNDKQWKDKNVSKDTYETADAYGKNTILPLLASIETAEANKDWEALEANYHKLSKELKKGTSLFYKVEGKENRNKLMETYKAPAEAKRAELALPISIYMAVNNLEKSFEKGDKAKIEQKLSKVKMLMDKLENVENNTLLQDLAAKVKGFENKLQNQTA
;
A
#
# COMPACT_ATOMS: atom_id res chain seq x y z
N MET A 1 32.71 7.27 -36.24
CA MET A 1 32.13 6.84 -34.95
C MET A 1 30.69 7.34 -34.88
N LYS A 2 29.71 6.44 -35.00
CA LYS A 2 28.27 6.79 -35.06
C LYS A 2 27.68 6.70 -33.65
N LYS A 3 27.06 7.78 -33.17
CA LYS A 3 26.37 7.84 -31.87
C LYS A 3 24.92 7.36 -32.07
N ASN A 4 24.57 6.24 -31.45
CA ASN A 4 23.19 5.74 -31.41
C ASN A 4 22.46 6.36 -30.22
N TYR A 5 21.41 7.13 -30.50
CA TYR A 5 20.44 7.59 -29.52
C TYR A 5 19.32 6.55 -29.39
N VAL A 6 19.17 5.95 -28.21
CA VAL A 6 18.02 5.10 -27.88
C VAL A 6 16.93 6.00 -27.33
N LYS A 7 15.79 6.08 -28.03
CA LYS A 7 14.55 6.67 -27.52
C LYS A 7 13.86 5.62 -26.65
N VAL A 8 13.62 5.93 -25.37
CA VAL A 8 12.79 5.10 -24.48
C VAL A 8 11.40 5.72 -24.42
N THR A 9 10.43 5.04 -25.02
CA THR A 9 9.00 5.34 -24.91
C THR A 9 8.42 4.74 -23.63
N ALA A 10 7.81 5.59 -22.81
CA ALA A 10 7.12 5.20 -21.58
C ALA A 10 5.73 4.62 -21.89
N THR A 11 5.55 3.34 -21.62
CA THR A 11 4.23 2.68 -21.60
C THR A 11 4.21 1.65 -20.48
N THR A 12 3.87 2.06 -19.26
CA THR A 12 3.26 1.16 -18.27
C THR A 12 2.54 1.95 -17.18
N ALA A 13 1.24 2.20 -17.36
CA ALA A 13 0.36 2.56 -16.26
C ALA A 13 -1.07 2.21 -16.66
N LEU A 14 -1.57 1.07 -16.15
CA LEU A 14 -2.97 0.76 -15.84
C LEU A 14 -3.11 -0.76 -15.74
N LEU A 15 -2.97 -1.32 -14.54
CA LEU A 15 -3.73 -2.51 -14.13
C LEU A 15 -3.59 -2.70 -12.61
N SER A 16 -4.53 -2.18 -11.84
CA SER A 16 -4.76 -2.61 -10.45
C SER A 16 -6.13 -2.19 -9.96
N ALA A 17 -7.16 -2.84 -10.48
CA ALA A 17 -8.49 -2.85 -9.86
C ALA A 17 -9.20 -4.16 -10.20
N ALA A 18 -9.12 -5.12 -9.27
CA ALA A 18 -10.10 -6.18 -8.99
C ALA A 18 -9.35 -7.44 -8.51
N LEU A 19 -9.21 -7.60 -7.19
CA LEU A 19 -8.92 -8.90 -6.56
C LEU A 19 -9.20 -8.81 -5.05
N PHE A 20 -10.47 -8.55 -4.72
CA PHE A 20 -11.04 -8.96 -3.43
C PHE A 20 -12.45 -9.46 -3.69
N GLY A 21 -12.54 -10.75 -3.98
CA GLY A 21 -13.78 -11.52 -3.92
C GLY A 21 -14.08 -11.97 -2.49
N GLY A 22 -15.36 -12.03 -2.18
CA GLY A 22 -15.98 -12.77 -1.07
C GLY A 22 -17.38 -13.21 -1.53
N PRO A 23 -17.94 -14.30 -0.97
CA PRO A 23 -18.15 -15.53 -1.72
C PRO A 23 -19.56 -15.77 -2.27
N LEU A 24 -19.60 -16.66 -3.27
CA LEU A 24 -20.77 -17.29 -3.88
C LEU A 24 -21.44 -18.28 -2.91
N ILE A 25 -22.73 -18.09 -2.63
CA ILE A 25 -23.67 -19.13 -2.20
C ILE A 25 -25.01 -18.87 -2.89
N GLY A 26 -25.55 -19.91 -3.56
CA GLY A 26 -26.98 -20.01 -3.84
C GLY A 26 -27.39 -19.81 -5.29
N SER A 27 -27.43 -20.92 -6.03
CA SER A 27 -28.15 -21.10 -7.29
C SER A 27 -29.62 -20.73 -7.15
N ALA A 28 -30.12 -19.84 -8.02
CA ALA A 28 -31.54 -19.72 -8.32
C ALA A 28 -31.73 -19.12 -9.71
N HIS A 29 -32.33 -19.92 -10.58
CA HIS A 29 -32.58 -19.68 -12.00
C HIS A 29 -33.99 -19.12 -12.16
N TRP A 30 -34.19 -17.82 -12.38
CA TRP A 30 -35.47 -17.29 -12.89
C TRP A 30 -35.30 -15.89 -13.51
N GLU A 31 -35.55 -15.85 -14.82
CA GLU A 31 -36.39 -14.87 -15.52
C GLU A 31 -36.07 -13.36 -15.43
N GLU A 32 -35.39 -12.87 -16.47
CA GLU A 32 -35.52 -11.51 -16.97
C GLU A 32 -36.98 -11.21 -17.33
N LYS A 33 -37.63 -10.32 -16.59
CA LYS A 33 -38.59 -9.31 -17.09
C LYS A 33 -39.00 -8.36 -15.98
N GLY A 34 -38.56 -7.09 -16.08
CA GLY A 34 -39.28 -5.96 -15.50
C GLY A 34 -38.60 -5.17 -14.39
N GLN A 35 -37.49 -4.46 -14.66
CA GLN A 35 -37.00 -3.39 -13.79
C GLN A 35 -36.37 -2.20 -14.57
N ALA A 36 -37.01 -1.76 -15.67
CA ALA A 36 -36.54 -0.59 -16.43
C ALA A 36 -37.23 0.75 -16.06
N ASN A 37 -38.26 0.74 -15.19
CA ASN A 37 -39.10 1.92 -14.96
C ASN A 37 -38.96 2.59 -13.58
N ASP A 38 -38.18 2.04 -12.64
CA ASP A 38 -38.06 2.59 -11.28
C ASP A 38 -36.95 3.64 -11.12
N TRP A 39 -35.93 3.60 -11.98
CA TRP A 39 -34.80 4.55 -11.93
C TRP A 39 -35.15 5.96 -12.40
N LYS A 40 -36.16 6.13 -13.28
CA LYS A 40 -36.58 7.46 -13.75
C LYS A 40 -37.40 8.23 -12.71
N GLN A 41 -38.17 7.54 -11.86
CA GLN A 41 -38.93 8.21 -10.79
C GLN A 41 -38.02 8.64 -9.62
N SER A 42 -36.94 7.91 -9.37
CA SER A 42 -35.95 8.25 -8.34
C SER A 42 -35.10 9.48 -8.72
N TYR A 43 -34.79 9.67 -10.01
CA TYR A 43 -34.12 10.90 -10.48
C TYR A 43 -35.04 12.13 -10.47
N GLN A 44 -36.31 12.01 -10.91
CA GLN A 44 -37.23 13.15 -10.93
C GLN A 44 -37.70 13.60 -9.54
N LYS A 45 -37.68 12.72 -8.53
CA LYS A 45 -37.98 13.09 -7.12
C LYS A 45 -36.80 13.74 -6.39
N MET A 46 -35.57 13.67 -6.92
CA MET A 46 -34.40 14.36 -6.36
C MET A 46 -34.32 15.84 -6.78
N GLU A 47 -34.88 16.24 -7.92
CA GLU A 47 -34.79 17.63 -8.42
C GLU A 47 -35.78 18.62 -7.76
N LYS A 48 -36.70 18.16 -6.91
CA LYS A 48 -37.70 19.02 -6.24
C LYS A 48 -37.58 19.12 -4.72
N GLN A 49 -36.43 18.76 -4.17
CA GLN A 49 -36.11 19.00 -2.76
C GLN A 49 -35.21 20.25 -2.69
N PRO A 50 -35.56 21.32 -1.94
CA PRO A 50 -34.77 22.55 -1.87
C PRO A 50 -33.47 22.31 -1.07
N TRP A 51 -32.49 21.72 -1.74
CA TRP A 51 -31.19 21.35 -1.22
C TRP A 51 -30.24 22.55 -1.16
N ASN A 52 -30.66 23.70 -0.57
CA ASN A 52 -29.88 24.93 -0.76
C ASN A 52 -29.83 25.96 0.38
N LYS A 53 -29.88 25.56 1.66
CA LYS A 53 -29.50 26.50 2.77
C LYS A 53 -28.64 25.90 3.88
N LYS A 54 -28.72 24.59 4.17
CA LYS A 54 -27.88 23.96 5.22
C LYS A 54 -26.45 23.66 4.76
N ILE A 55 -26.24 23.39 3.48
CA ILE A 55 -24.92 22.99 2.96
C ILE A 55 -24.04 24.20 2.64
N GLN A 56 -24.64 25.29 2.12
CA GLN A 56 -23.96 26.59 2.02
C GLN A 56 -23.54 27.15 3.40
N LYS A 57 -24.31 26.89 4.46
CA LYS A 57 -23.94 27.31 5.82
C LYS A 57 -22.78 26.49 6.38
N ASN A 58 -22.74 25.18 6.12
CA ASN A 58 -21.58 24.35 6.48
C ASN A 58 -20.32 24.76 5.69
N ASP A 59 -20.41 25.01 4.39
CA ASP A 59 -19.26 25.49 3.60
C ASP A 59 -18.74 26.86 4.05
N LYS A 60 -19.59 27.74 4.59
CA LYS A 60 -19.13 28.98 5.24
C LYS A 60 -18.51 28.72 6.62
N GLN A 61 -19.02 27.76 7.39
CA GLN A 61 -18.53 27.45 8.73
C GLN A 61 -17.16 26.73 8.73
N TRP A 62 -16.78 26.07 7.62
CA TRP A 62 -15.43 25.48 7.48
C TRP A 62 -14.37 26.49 7.01
N LYS A 63 -14.74 27.70 6.56
CA LYS A 63 -13.78 28.70 6.08
C LYS A 63 -12.98 29.38 7.19
N ASP A 64 -13.46 29.34 8.44
CA ASP A 64 -12.87 30.08 9.56
C ASP A 64 -12.30 29.18 10.66
N LYS A 65 -11.97 27.92 10.35
CA LYS A 65 -10.99 27.23 11.19
C LYS A 65 -9.64 27.80 10.80
N ASN A 66 -9.11 28.71 11.61
CA ASN A 66 -7.71 29.13 11.64
C ASN A 66 -6.81 27.89 11.81
N VAL A 67 -6.68 27.08 10.76
CA VAL A 67 -5.65 26.06 10.67
C VAL A 67 -4.38 26.86 10.49
N SER A 68 -3.54 26.89 11.52
CA SER A 68 -2.19 27.46 11.44
C SER A 68 -1.53 26.93 10.17
N LYS A 69 -1.31 27.82 9.19
CA LYS A 69 -0.66 27.47 7.94
C LYS A 69 0.81 27.25 8.24
N ASP A 70 1.35 26.13 7.81
CA ASP A 70 2.78 25.88 7.87
C ASP A 70 3.46 26.60 6.69
N THR A 71 4.68 27.09 6.89
CA THR A 71 5.45 27.68 5.80
C THR A 71 5.95 26.58 4.86
N TYR A 72 6.12 26.92 3.59
CA TYR A 72 6.71 26.00 2.63
C TYR A 72 8.10 25.52 3.08
N GLU A 73 8.91 26.42 3.65
CA GLU A 73 10.27 26.11 4.11
C GLU A 73 10.30 25.04 5.21
N THR A 74 9.40 25.13 6.19
CA THR A 74 9.32 24.13 7.26
C THR A 74 8.90 22.76 6.72
N ALA A 75 7.90 22.75 5.83
CA ALA A 75 7.44 21.52 5.19
C ALA A 75 8.51 20.90 4.27
N ASP A 76 9.22 21.73 3.51
CA ASP A 76 10.31 21.32 2.61
C ASP A 76 11.50 20.77 3.41
N ALA A 77 11.88 21.43 4.50
CA ALA A 77 12.92 20.97 5.42
C ALA A 77 12.55 19.60 6.04
N TYR A 78 11.28 19.40 6.41
CA TYR A 78 10.82 18.10 6.89
C TYR A 78 10.97 17.00 5.82
N GLY A 79 10.55 17.27 4.58
CA GLY A 79 10.73 16.35 3.46
C GLY A 79 12.19 15.96 3.26
N LYS A 80 13.09 16.96 3.22
CA LYS A 80 14.53 16.77 3.03
C LYS A 80 15.22 16.04 4.17
N ASN A 81 14.87 16.36 5.41
CA ASN A 81 15.60 15.87 6.59
C ASN A 81 15.01 14.58 7.16
N THR A 82 13.77 14.23 6.79
CA THR A 82 13.08 13.04 7.33
C THR A 82 12.71 12.05 6.24
N ILE A 83 12.03 12.47 5.17
CA ILE A 83 11.53 11.52 4.15
C ILE A 83 12.64 11.01 3.24
N LEU A 84 13.47 11.90 2.68
CA LEU A 84 14.55 11.49 1.77
C LEU A 84 15.60 10.57 2.44
N PRO A 85 16.07 10.85 3.67
CA PRO A 85 17.04 9.96 4.31
C PRO A 85 16.47 8.58 4.63
N LEU A 86 15.15 8.50 4.92
CA LEU A 86 14.48 7.20 5.10
C LEU A 86 14.40 6.40 3.81
N LEU A 87 14.16 7.06 2.67
CA LEU A 87 14.22 6.40 1.36
C LEU A 87 15.61 5.86 1.07
N ALA A 88 16.65 6.66 1.27
CA ALA A 88 18.03 6.20 1.10
C ALA A 88 18.41 5.06 2.06
N SER A 89 17.91 5.09 3.30
CA SER A 89 18.12 4.00 4.27
C SER A 89 17.43 2.70 3.84
N ILE A 90 16.24 2.80 3.24
CA ILE A 90 15.53 1.66 2.65
C ILE A 90 16.33 1.06 1.50
N GLU A 91 16.80 1.89 0.56
CA GLU A 91 17.61 1.44 -0.58
C GLU A 91 18.89 0.75 -0.12
N THR A 92 19.55 1.29 0.92
CA THR A 92 20.75 0.69 1.51
C THR A 92 20.43 -0.66 2.16
N ALA A 93 19.32 -0.77 2.91
CA ALA A 93 18.91 -2.02 3.53
C ALA A 93 18.53 -3.09 2.51
N GLU A 94 17.86 -2.71 1.41
CA GLU A 94 17.56 -3.61 0.29
C GLU A 94 18.82 -4.14 -0.38
N ALA A 95 19.78 -3.25 -0.69
CA ALA A 95 21.04 -3.63 -1.32
C ALA A 95 21.84 -4.61 -0.45
N ASN A 96 21.81 -4.41 0.86
CA ASN A 96 22.49 -5.27 1.83
C ASN A 96 21.67 -6.52 2.22
N LYS A 97 20.43 -6.65 1.75
CA LYS A 97 19.46 -7.67 2.19
C LYS A 97 19.28 -7.72 3.71
N ASP A 98 19.36 -6.56 4.36
CA ASP A 98 19.13 -6.40 5.79
C ASP A 98 17.63 -6.26 6.06
N TRP A 99 16.96 -7.39 6.23
CA TRP A 99 15.51 -7.43 6.43
C TRP A 99 15.04 -6.73 7.69
N GLU A 100 15.83 -6.75 8.76
CA GLU A 100 15.46 -6.12 10.03
C GLU A 100 15.50 -4.59 9.89
N ALA A 101 16.58 -4.05 9.32
CA ALA A 101 16.66 -2.63 9.01
C ALA A 101 15.60 -2.21 7.99
N LEU A 102 15.31 -3.06 6.99
CA LEU A 102 14.30 -2.79 5.96
C LEU A 102 12.89 -2.70 6.57
N GLU A 103 12.50 -3.65 7.43
CA GLU A 103 11.22 -3.62 8.15
C GLU A 103 11.11 -2.37 9.04
N ALA A 104 12.15 -2.08 9.83
CA ALA A 104 12.17 -0.93 10.73
C ALA A 104 12.02 0.39 9.96
N ASN A 105 12.77 0.57 8.88
CA ASN A 105 12.71 1.75 8.02
C ASN A 105 11.38 1.85 7.28
N TYR A 106 10.81 0.75 6.79
CA TYR A 106 9.49 0.71 6.17
C TYR A 106 8.40 1.24 7.11
N HIS A 107 8.36 0.74 8.34
CA HIS A 107 7.37 1.18 9.33
C HIS A 107 7.59 2.63 9.76
N LYS A 108 8.85 3.06 9.89
CA LYS A 108 9.19 4.45 10.18
C LYS A 108 8.76 5.38 9.06
N LEU A 109 9.05 5.04 7.80
CA LEU A 109 8.59 5.78 6.62
C LEU A 109 7.07 5.92 6.61
N SER A 110 6.33 4.83 6.85
CA SER A 110 4.86 4.87 6.90
C SER A 110 4.33 5.88 7.95
N LYS A 111 4.94 5.93 9.14
CA LYS A 111 4.58 6.88 10.20
C LYS A 111 4.92 8.32 9.82
N GLU A 112 6.14 8.56 9.35
CA GLU A 112 6.63 9.91 9.02
C GLU A 112 5.96 10.45 7.75
N LEU A 113 5.56 9.60 6.82
CA LEU A 113 4.81 9.96 5.62
C LEU A 113 3.41 10.46 5.96
N LYS A 114 2.72 9.82 6.92
CA LYS A 114 1.42 10.29 7.42
C LYS A 114 1.54 11.69 8.05
N LYS A 115 2.58 11.91 8.86
CA LYS A 115 2.86 13.23 9.46
C LYS A 115 3.22 14.27 8.40
N GLY A 116 4.16 13.96 7.53
CA GLY A 116 4.63 14.84 6.44
C GLY A 116 3.49 15.24 5.51
N THR A 117 2.63 14.30 5.13
CA THR A 117 1.45 14.59 4.32
C THR A 117 0.55 15.63 4.97
N SER A 118 0.33 15.54 6.30
CA SER A 118 -0.44 16.54 7.03
C SER A 118 0.22 17.93 7.02
N LEU A 119 1.55 18.01 7.10
CA LEU A 119 2.30 19.28 7.00
C LEU A 119 2.19 19.85 5.59
N PHE A 120 2.41 19.01 4.57
CA PHE A 120 2.39 19.42 3.17
C PHE A 120 1.02 19.99 2.76
N TYR A 121 -0.09 19.44 3.27
CA TYR A 121 -1.43 19.97 2.98
C TYR A 121 -1.74 21.31 3.66
N LYS A 122 -1.03 21.69 4.73
CA LYS A 122 -1.21 22.98 5.43
C LYS A 122 -0.49 24.14 4.76
N VAL A 123 0.41 23.86 3.81
CA VAL A 123 1.19 24.88 3.11
C VAL A 123 0.31 25.72 2.19
N GLU A 124 0.54 27.03 2.21
CA GLU A 124 -0.14 27.99 1.34
C GLU A 124 0.33 27.91 -0.11
N GLY A 125 -0.61 28.06 -1.04
CA GLY A 125 -0.36 27.96 -2.49
C GLY A 125 -0.45 26.54 -3.02
N LYS A 126 -1.27 26.33 -4.06
CA LYS A 126 -1.45 25.02 -4.71
C LYS A 126 -0.15 24.50 -5.31
N GLU A 127 0.62 25.38 -5.96
CA GLU A 127 1.88 25.03 -6.61
C GLU A 127 2.90 24.51 -5.60
N ASN A 128 3.05 25.21 -4.47
CA ASN A 128 3.91 24.81 -3.37
C ASN A 128 3.53 23.43 -2.81
N ARG A 129 2.23 23.19 -2.57
CA ARG A 129 1.75 21.88 -2.11
C ARG A 129 2.04 20.78 -3.12
N ASN A 130 1.73 21.01 -4.40
CA ASN A 130 1.97 20.03 -5.46
C ASN A 130 3.46 19.68 -5.52
N LYS A 131 4.34 20.69 -5.47
CA LYS A 131 5.79 20.48 -5.45
C LYS A 131 6.23 19.59 -4.29
N LEU A 132 5.73 19.82 -3.07
CA LEU A 132 6.05 18.98 -1.90
C LEU A 132 5.53 17.54 -2.07
N MET A 133 4.31 17.38 -2.59
CA MET A 133 3.70 16.06 -2.82
C MET A 133 4.48 15.27 -3.88
N GLU A 134 4.84 15.90 -4.98
CA GLU A 134 5.59 15.28 -6.08
C GLU A 134 7.02 14.94 -5.65
N THR A 135 7.67 15.83 -4.89
CA THR A 135 9.08 15.65 -4.50
C THR A 135 9.25 14.62 -3.40
N TYR A 136 8.35 14.58 -2.40
CA TYR A 136 8.56 13.75 -1.20
C TYR A 136 7.51 12.65 -1.04
N LYS A 137 6.22 12.97 -1.21
CA LYS A 137 5.14 12.03 -0.90
C LYS A 137 5.03 10.92 -1.94
N ALA A 138 4.95 11.29 -3.22
CA ALA A 138 4.77 10.35 -4.32
C ALA A 138 5.86 9.25 -4.37
N PRO A 139 7.18 9.57 -4.33
CA PRO A 139 8.20 8.53 -4.32
C PRO A 139 8.15 7.67 -3.05
N ALA A 140 7.84 8.27 -1.89
CA ALA A 140 7.69 7.52 -0.64
C ALA A 140 6.49 6.56 -0.64
N GLU A 141 5.36 6.97 -1.21
CA GLU A 141 4.19 6.09 -1.37
C GLU A 141 4.48 4.96 -2.35
N ALA A 142 5.13 5.26 -3.48
CA ALA A 142 5.52 4.24 -4.45
C ALA A 142 6.44 3.19 -3.82
N LYS A 143 7.48 3.62 -3.11
CA LYS A 143 8.42 2.69 -2.47
C LYS A 143 7.77 1.86 -1.37
N ARG A 144 6.85 2.47 -0.60
CA ARG A 144 6.07 1.74 0.41
C ARG A 144 5.12 0.73 -0.22
N ALA A 145 4.52 1.03 -1.38
CA ALA A 145 3.65 0.10 -2.08
C ALA A 145 4.43 -1.10 -2.61
N GLU A 146 5.61 -0.85 -3.21
CA GLU A 146 6.54 -1.87 -3.68
C GLU A 146 6.94 -2.85 -2.56
N LEU A 147 7.26 -2.32 -1.38
CA LEU A 147 7.73 -3.11 -0.23
C LEU A 147 6.63 -3.74 0.62
N ALA A 148 5.36 -3.39 0.40
CA ALA A 148 4.28 -3.83 1.28
C ALA A 148 4.17 -5.36 1.37
N LEU A 149 4.28 -6.04 0.23
CA LEU A 149 4.17 -7.50 0.17
C LEU A 149 5.47 -8.21 0.62
N PRO A 150 6.68 -7.82 0.16
CA PRO A 150 7.94 -8.33 0.69
C PRO A 150 8.06 -8.28 2.22
N ILE A 151 7.79 -7.12 2.82
CA ILE A 151 7.84 -6.95 4.28
C ILE A 151 6.79 -7.82 4.99
N SER A 152 5.59 -7.95 4.40
CA SER A 152 4.55 -8.83 4.95
C SER A 152 4.98 -10.30 4.99
N ILE A 153 5.66 -10.78 3.94
CA ILE A 153 6.20 -12.14 3.90
C ILE A 153 7.29 -12.31 4.96
N TYR A 154 8.24 -11.37 5.04
CA TYR A 154 9.29 -11.40 6.06
C TYR A 154 8.71 -11.49 7.48
N MET A 155 7.77 -10.62 7.83
CA MET A 155 7.08 -10.66 9.13
C MET A 155 6.36 -11.99 9.37
N ALA A 156 5.72 -12.55 8.34
CA ALA A 156 5.01 -13.82 8.45
C ALA A 156 5.98 -15.00 8.67
N VAL A 157 7.13 -14.99 8.00
CA VAL A 157 8.22 -15.97 8.18
C VAL A 157 8.80 -15.88 9.59
N ASN A 158 9.12 -14.69 10.10
CA ASN A 158 9.59 -14.51 11.48
C ASN A 158 8.56 -15.00 12.51
N ASN A 159 7.27 -14.74 12.26
CA ASN A 159 6.19 -15.21 13.13
C ASN A 159 5.99 -16.73 13.07
N LEU A 160 6.31 -17.37 11.95
CA LEU A 160 6.32 -18.82 11.79
C LEU A 160 7.48 -19.43 12.57
N GLU A 161 8.68 -18.88 12.44
CA GLU A 161 9.88 -19.30 13.19
C GLU A 161 9.64 -19.31 14.71
N LYS A 162 9.11 -18.20 15.25
CA LYS A 162 8.69 -18.10 16.67
C LYS A 162 7.61 -19.11 17.08
N SER A 163 6.90 -19.73 16.13
CA SER A 163 5.91 -20.78 16.42
C SER A 163 6.54 -22.15 16.49
N PHE A 164 7.56 -22.41 15.68
CA PHE A 164 8.38 -23.62 15.81
C PHE A 164 9.07 -23.68 17.18
N GLU A 165 9.54 -22.56 17.71
CA GLU A 165 10.10 -22.48 19.08
C GLU A 165 9.07 -22.84 20.18
N LYS A 166 7.77 -22.62 19.92
CA LYS A 166 6.69 -22.88 20.87
C LYS A 166 6.07 -24.28 20.73
N GLY A 167 6.37 -25.01 19.66
CA GLY A 167 5.91 -26.38 19.45
C GLY A 167 4.41 -26.57 19.13
N ASP A 168 3.65 -25.51 18.84
CA ASP A 168 2.23 -25.62 18.50
C ASP A 168 2.04 -25.93 17.01
N LYS A 169 1.95 -27.23 16.69
CA LYS A 169 1.89 -27.76 15.32
C LYS A 169 0.73 -27.19 14.49
N ALA A 170 -0.48 -27.12 15.06
CA ALA A 170 -1.65 -26.60 14.34
C ALA A 170 -1.46 -25.13 13.94
N LYS A 171 -0.87 -24.33 14.83
CA LYS A 171 -0.52 -22.92 14.52
C LYS A 171 0.59 -22.80 13.49
N ILE A 172 1.57 -23.71 13.51
CA ILE A 172 2.66 -23.75 12.52
C ILE A 172 2.10 -24.00 11.12
N GLU A 173 1.26 -25.03 10.95
CA GLU A 173 0.60 -25.36 9.68
C GLU A 173 -0.21 -24.18 9.14
N GLN A 174 -1.02 -23.56 10.00
CA GLN A 174 -1.82 -22.39 9.62
C GLN A 174 -0.95 -21.21 9.17
N LYS A 175 0.15 -20.93 9.88
CA LYS A 175 1.07 -19.83 9.54
C LYS A 175 1.85 -20.14 8.27
N LEU A 176 2.30 -21.37 8.07
CA LEU A 176 2.97 -21.80 6.85
C LEU A 176 2.06 -21.66 5.64
N SER A 177 0.80 -22.08 5.73
CA SER A 177 -0.20 -21.87 4.68
C SER A 177 -0.37 -20.39 4.33
N LYS A 178 -0.45 -19.50 5.33
CA LYS A 178 -0.53 -18.05 5.10
C LYS A 178 0.71 -17.50 4.38
N VAL A 179 1.92 -17.95 4.76
CA VAL A 179 3.16 -17.52 4.11
C VAL A 179 3.15 -17.93 2.64
N LYS A 180 2.76 -19.17 2.32
CA LYS A 180 2.63 -19.65 0.93
C LYS A 180 1.66 -18.79 0.14
N MET A 181 0.47 -18.54 0.67
CA MET A 181 -0.53 -17.67 0.02
C MET A 181 -0.01 -16.25 -0.25
N LEU A 182 0.88 -15.72 0.59
CA LEU A 182 1.52 -14.42 0.36
C LEU A 182 2.61 -14.50 -0.72
N MET A 183 3.38 -15.58 -0.73
CA MET A 183 4.39 -15.83 -1.76
C MET A 183 3.76 -16.06 -3.14
N ASP A 184 2.63 -16.76 -3.22
CA ASP A 184 1.90 -17.01 -4.48
C ASP A 184 1.38 -15.71 -5.12
N LYS A 185 1.19 -14.64 -4.33
CA LYS A 185 0.80 -13.32 -4.84
C LYS A 185 1.94 -12.56 -5.50
N LEU A 186 3.19 -12.96 -5.26
CA LEU A 186 4.34 -12.41 -5.95
C LEU A 186 4.61 -13.31 -7.14
N GLU A 187 4.35 -12.79 -8.34
CA GLU A 187 4.84 -13.47 -9.53
C GLU A 187 6.38 -13.58 -9.45
N ASN A 188 6.91 -14.75 -9.80
CA ASN A 188 8.36 -14.97 -9.89
C ASN A 188 9.16 -14.74 -8.58
N VAL A 189 8.64 -15.11 -7.40
CA VAL A 189 9.39 -15.04 -6.12
C VAL A 189 10.79 -15.63 -6.24
N GLU A 190 10.93 -16.78 -6.93
CA GLU A 190 12.21 -17.48 -7.07
C GLU A 190 13.26 -16.67 -7.87
N ASN A 191 12.82 -15.76 -8.73
CA ASN A 191 13.68 -14.89 -9.53
C ASN A 191 13.90 -13.51 -8.89
N ASN A 192 13.17 -13.17 -7.83
CA ASN A 192 13.38 -11.93 -7.09
C ASN A 192 14.56 -12.12 -6.12
N THR A 193 15.70 -11.51 -6.46
CA THR A 193 16.94 -11.60 -5.69
C THR A 193 16.82 -11.18 -4.22
N LEU A 194 15.85 -10.32 -3.91
CA LEU A 194 15.54 -9.91 -2.54
C LEU A 194 14.90 -11.06 -1.76
N LEU A 195 14.01 -11.86 -2.37
CA LEU A 195 13.15 -12.82 -1.68
C LEU A 195 13.66 -14.27 -1.66
N GLN A 196 14.74 -14.55 -2.38
CA GLN A 196 15.30 -15.90 -2.49
C GLN A 196 15.64 -16.52 -1.13
N ASP A 197 16.15 -15.73 -0.19
CA ASP A 197 16.48 -16.19 1.16
C ASP A 197 15.21 -16.52 1.96
N LEU A 198 14.16 -15.71 1.86
CA LEU A 198 12.86 -15.99 2.47
C LEU A 198 12.23 -17.25 1.89
N ALA A 199 12.30 -17.43 0.57
CA ALA A 199 11.80 -18.64 -0.08
C ALA A 199 12.54 -19.90 0.38
N ALA A 200 13.86 -19.82 0.53
CA ALA A 200 14.66 -20.91 1.08
C ALA A 200 14.29 -21.22 2.54
N LYS A 201 14.06 -20.20 3.38
CA LYS A 201 13.59 -20.38 4.76
C LYS A 201 12.25 -21.11 4.81
N VAL A 202 11.30 -20.74 3.96
CA VAL A 202 9.98 -21.38 3.89
C VAL A 202 10.09 -22.86 3.49
N LYS A 203 10.87 -23.19 2.44
CA LYS A 203 11.16 -24.58 2.07
C LYS A 203 11.81 -25.36 3.23
N GLY A 204 12.68 -24.71 4.00
CA GLY A 204 13.25 -25.29 5.22
C GLY A 204 12.22 -25.63 6.29
N PHE A 205 11.21 -24.77 6.50
CA PHE A 205 10.12 -25.02 7.44
C PHE A 205 9.20 -26.15 6.98
N GLU A 206 8.94 -26.28 5.68
CA GLU A 206 8.17 -27.39 5.12
C GLU A 206 8.82 -28.73 5.43
N ASN A 207 10.12 -28.86 5.15
CA ASN A 207 10.88 -30.08 5.40
C ASN A 207 10.90 -30.43 6.90
N LYS A 208 11.07 -29.42 7.77
CA LYS A 208 11.02 -29.62 9.23
C LYS A 208 9.67 -30.16 9.69
N LEU A 209 8.57 -29.64 9.16
CA LEU A 209 7.23 -30.08 9.51
C LEU A 209 6.96 -31.51 9.02
N GLN A 210 7.40 -31.87 7.81
CA GLN A 210 7.30 -33.23 7.27
C GLN A 210 8.08 -34.26 8.10
N ASN A 211 9.27 -33.89 8.57
CA ASN A 211 10.10 -34.77 9.40
C ASN A 211 9.56 -34.93 10.84
N GLN A 212 8.65 -34.07 11.30
CA GLN A 212 7.93 -34.24 12.57
C GLN A 212 6.65 -35.09 12.44
N THR A 213 6.27 -35.46 11.21
CA THR A 213 5.11 -36.33 10.92
C THR A 213 5.48 -37.78 10.57
N ALA A 214 6.76 -38.05 10.32
CA ALA A 214 7.30 -39.40 10.09
C ALA A 214 7.78 -40.02 11.40
#